data_AF-A0A813L106-F1
#
_entry.id   AF-A0A813L106-F1
#
_cell.length_a   1.000
_cell.length_b   1.000
_cell.length_c   1.000
_cell.angle_alpha   90.00
_cell.angle_beta   90.00
_cell.angle_gamma   90.00
#
_symmetry.space_group_name_H-M   'P 1'
#
loop_
_entity.id
_entity.type
_entity.pdbx_description
1 polymer ?
#
loop_
_entity_poly.entity_id
_entity_poly.type
_entity_poly.pdbx_seq_one_letter_code
_entity_poly.pdbx_strand_id
1 'polypeptide(L)'
;MRKSRAAIFSGPHFLAHLLWPGRCFIVTLCAMFQVWEVVGGAENGGIIAREGKELKSSQLPERLATGALLKGLSLEGDRLNFERLSGAGPDSGWVSIKLKDKVLCQMKEPSDASQSCAEDQASGWKPPACKGRKPRVLCLHGTGCNGKIFKTQLAKLLPKAKDTLELIFLDGRMNVDKGPAFETMQKFFPGEPNFMYDIVSLDSKGWRVYNDPKATLIWLQAQLKLHSPIDGVLGFSQGANFALMLLAQAAASDSGSALPLGFGVLLGINAPGFTEQLPDIFTGALLPMPILVVHGLQEGYGAGMEPLFEAAKEQGLKVDTKGEDMPAAHVMKLLGHGEAIAHKEGHVPLPRDKQQAEEITSRIVSFVLESCS
;
A
#
# COMPACT_ATOMS: atom_id res chain seq x y z
N MET A 1 -62.53 41.66 26.44
CA MET A 1 -63.08 40.29 26.65
C MET A 1 -61.93 39.46 27.24
N ARG A 2 -62.00 38.93 28.48
CA ARG A 2 -62.44 37.56 28.84
C ARG A 2 -61.80 36.49 27.91
N LYS A 3 -61.02 35.49 28.33
CA LYS A 3 -60.60 34.82 29.61
C LYS A 3 -59.17 34.23 29.41
N SER A 4 -58.35 33.74 30.37
CA SER A 4 -58.23 33.86 31.85
C SER A 4 -56.92 33.17 32.34
N ARG A 5 -56.46 33.50 33.56
CA ARG A 5 -55.89 32.68 34.68
C ARG A 5 -55.32 31.26 34.42
N ALA A 6 -54.35 30.72 35.18
CA ALA A 6 -53.42 31.23 36.22
C ALA A 6 -52.36 30.15 36.57
N ALA A 7 -51.41 30.51 37.45
CA ALA A 7 -50.26 29.71 37.93
C ALA A 7 -50.55 28.35 38.58
N ILE A 8 -49.48 27.53 38.71
CA ILE A 8 -49.12 26.76 39.92
C ILE A 8 -47.58 26.72 40.05
N PHE A 9 -47.09 26.83 41.29
CA PHE A 9 -45.69 26.65 41.69
C PHE A 9 -45.46 25.22 42.18
N SER A 10 -44.32 24.60 41.88
CA SER A 10 -43.70 23.58 42.75
C SER A 10 -42.19 23.51 42.52
N GLY A 11 -41.45 23.19 43.59
CA GLY A 11 -39.99 23.25 43.66
C GLY A 11 -39.25 22.00 43.18
N PRO A 12 -37.92 21.91 43.47
CA PRO A 12 -36.98 21.08 42.73
C PRO A 12 -36.80 19.66 43.28
N HIS A 13 -36.29 18.73 42.45
CA HIS A 13 -35.14 17.85 42.76
C HIS A 13 -34.73 17.01 41.52
N PHE A 14 -33.41 16.87 41.31
CA PHE A 14 -32.64 15.74 40.72
C PHE A 14 -33.34 14.81 39.69
N LEU A 15 -32.78 14.55 38.50
CA LEU A 15 -31.50 13.84 38.32
C LEU A 15 -30.85 14.11 36.94
N ALA A 16 -29.57 13.74 36.80
CA ALA A 16 -28.79 13.88 35.58
C ALA A 16 -29.14 12.84 34.49
N HIS A 17 -28.87 13.15 33.22
CA HIS A 17 -27.88 12.44 32.38
C HIS A 17 -27.61 13.18 31.06
N LEU A 18 -26.51 12.81 30.39
CA LEU A 18 -25.87 13.55 29.30
C LEU A 18 -26.70 13.67 28.02
N LEU A 19 -26.55 14.81 27.32
CA LEU A 19 -26.86 14.97 25.91
C LEU A 19 -25.59 14.82 25.07
N TRP A 20 -25.63 13.96 24.04
CA TRP A 20 -24.72 14.03 22.89
C TRP A 20 -25.46 13.55 21.63
N PRO A 21 -25.78 14.43 20.65
CA PRO A 21 -26.44 14.03 19.42
C PRO A 21 -25.41 13.45 18.42
N GLY A 22 -25.59 12.18 18.07
CA GLY A 22 -24.73 11.46 17.13
C GLY A 22 -25.20 11.52 15.68
N ARG A 23 -24.24 11.78 14.78
CA ARG A 23 -24.08 11.26 13.40
C ARG A 23 -25.35 10.96 12.58
N CYS A 24 -25.58 11.79 11.56
CA CYS A 24 -26.36 11.43 10.38
C CYS A 24 -25.53 10.52 9.45
N PHE A 25 -26.07 9.37 9.04
CA PHE A 25 -25.45 8.48 8.05
C PHE A 25 -26.04 8.74 6.65
N ILE A 26 -25.18 9.02 5.67
CA ILE A 26 -25.52 8.96 4.25
C ILE A 26 -24.83 7.71 3.69
N VAL A 27 -25.62 6.70 3.32
CA VAL A 27 -25.13 5.49 2.67
C VAL A 27 -25.11 5.73 1.16
N THR A 28 -23.93 5.92 0.58
CA THR A 28 -23.76 5.96 -0.87
C THR A 28 -23.63 4.54 -1.41
N LEU A 29 -24.56 4.13 -2.27
CA LEU A 29 -24.55 2.83 -2.93
C LEU A 29 -23.35 2.73 -3.92
N CYS A 30 -22.21 2.23 -3.45
CA CYS A 30 -21.26 1.59 -4.36
C CYS A 30 -21.79 0.19 -4.68
N ALA A 31 -21.86 -0.17 -5.97
CA ALA A 31 -22.23 -1.51 -6.39
C ALA A 31 -21.09 -2.48 -6.05
N MET A 32 -21.14 -3.07 -4.85
CA MET A 32 -20.21 -4.09 -4.42
C MET A 32 -20.43 -5.37 -5.23
N PHE A 33 -19.38 -5.86 -5.90
CA PHE A 33 -19.41 -7.20 -6.47
C PHE A 33 -19.39 -8.22 -5.31
N GLN A 34 -20.26 -9.23 -5.39
CA GLN A 34 -20.34 -10.25 -4.34
C GLN A 34 -19.15 -11.21 -4.46
N VAL A 35 -18.44 -11.46 -3.36
CA VAL A 35 -17.37 -12.45 -3.31
C VAL A 35 -17.95 -13.79 -2.86
N TRP A 36 -17.60 -14.85 -3.58
CA TRP A 36 -18.03 -16.21 -3.32
C TRP A 36 -16.83 -17.11 -3.07
N GLU A 37 -16.98 -18.11 -2.21
CA GLU A 37 -15.97 -19.10 -1.88
C GLU A 37 -16.47 -20.50 -2.24
N VAL A 38 -15.65 -21.27 -2.95
CA VAL A 38 -15.96 -22.67 -3.28
C VAL A 38 -15.76 -23.56 -2.05
N VAL A 39 -16.85 -24.07 -1.48
CA VAL A 39 -16.84 -24.92 -0.27
C VAL A 39 -17.15 -26.39 -0.55
N GLY A 40 -17.67 -26.71 -1.74
CA GLY A 40 -18.00 -28.08 -2.14
C GLY A 40 -16.95 -28.73 -3.04
N GLY A 41 -17.15 -30.03 -3.32
CA GLY A 41 -16.42 -30.76 -4.35
C GLY A 41 -15.02 -31.23 -3.98
N ALA A 42 -14.58 -31.05 -2.73
CA ALA A 42 -13.24 -31.43 -2.27
C ALA A 42 -12.92 -32.91 -2.54
N GLU A 43 -13.90 -33.80 -2.36
CA GLU A 43 -13.77 -35.23 -2.63
C GLU A 43 -13.59 -35.58 -4.12
N ASN A 44 -13.76 -34.61 -5.03
CA ASN A 44 -13.59 -34.75 -6.48
C ASN A 44 -12.55 -33.74 -7.06
N GLY A 45 -11.69 -33.15 -6.22
CA GLY A 45 -10.70 -32.16 -6.66
C GLY A 45 -11.29 -30.81 -7.08
N GLY A 46 -12.49 -30.46 -6.60
CA GLY A 46 -13.18 -29.21 -6.90
C GLY A 46 -14.47 -29.37 -7.71
N ILE A 47 -15.14 -28.24 -7.93
CA ILE A 47 -16.42 -28.17 -8.64
C ILE A 47 -16.25 -27.97 -10.15
N ILE A 48 -17.24 -28.41 -10.92
CA ILE A 48 -17.21 -28.32 -12.39
C ILE A 48 -17.64 -26.91 -12.81
N ALA A 49 -16.72 -26.19 -13.43
CA ALA A 49 -17.03 -24.96 -14.17
C ALA A 49 -17.39 -25.30 -15.63
N ARG A 50 -18.20 -24.45 -16.26
CA ARG A 50 -18.67 -24.61 -17.64
C ARG A 50 -18.58 -23.31 -18.42
N GLU A 51 -18.47 -23.42 -19.74
CA GLU A 51 -18.43 -22.27 -20.65
C GLU A 51 -19.75 -21.46 -20.63
N GLY A 52 -20.89 -22.11 -20.39
CA GLY A 52 -22.20 -21.49 -20.40
C GLY A 52 -23.04 -21.76 -19.15
N LYS A 53 -24.06 -20.91 -18.95
CA LYS A 53 -25.05 -21.03 -17.86
C LYS A 53 -25.67 -22.43 -17.79
N GLU A 54 -26.03 -22.99 -18.94
CA GLU A 54 -26.78 -24.25 -19.01
C GLU A 54 -25.99 -25.47 -18.50
N LEU A 55 -26.67 -26.38 -17.80
CA LEU A 55 -26.08 -27.63 -17.28
C LEU A 55 -25.60 -28.60 -18.38
N LYS A 56 -25.98 -28.35 -19.64
CA LYS A 56 -25.56 -29.11 -20.83
C LYS A 56 -24.44 -28.42 -21.64
N SER A 57 -24.01 -27.21 -21.28
CA SER A 57 -22.88 -26.53 -21.93
C SER A 57 -21.56 -27.27 -21.69
N SER A 58 -20.53 -27.01 -22.51
CA SER A 58 -19.21 -27.62 -22.38
C SER A 58 -18.64 -27.45 -20.97
N GLN A 59 -18.07 -28.51 -20.41
CA GLN A 59 -17.27 -28.39 -19.21
C GLN A 59 -15.92 -27.78 -19.57
N LEU A 60 -15.45 -26.86 -18.74
CA LEU A 60 -14.08 -26.36 -18.86
C LEU A 60 -13.10 -27.50 -18.50
N PRO A 61 -11.89 -27.52 -19.08
CA PRO A 61 -10.94 -28.61 -18.87
C PRO A 61 -10.47 -28.73 -17.41
N GLU A 62 -10.53 -27.64 -16.67
CA GLU A 62 -10.13 -27.55 -15.27
C GLU A 62 -11.34 -27.47 -14.33
N ARG A 63 -11.21 -28.11 -13.17
CA ARG A 63 -12.13 -27.94 -12.03
C ARG A 63 -11.69 -26.75 -11.19
N LEU A 64 -12.68 -26.09 -10.61
CA LEU A 64 -12.48 -24.98 -9.71
C LEU A 64 -12.31 -25.53 -8.28
N ALA A 65 -11.12 -25.39 -7.72
CA ALA A 65 -10.73 -26.03 -6.47
C ALA A 65 -11.53 -25.52 -5.26
N THR A 66 -11.75 -26.39 -4.27
CA THR A 66 -12.29 -25.98 -2.97
C THR A 66 -11.33 -25.00 -2.29
N GLY A 67 -11.87 -23.91 -1.73
CA GLY A 67 -11.11 -22.75 -1.23
C GLY A 67 -10.86 -21.65 -2.28
N ALA A 68 -11.22 -21.85 -3.55
CA ALA A 68 -11.11 -20.79 -4.56
C ALA A 68 -12.10 -19.63 -4.26
N LEU A 69 -11.62 -18.39 -4.38
CA LEU A 69 -12.41 -17.18 -4.24
C LEU A 69 -12.81 -16.64 -5.62
N LEU A 70 -14.05 -16.21 -5.74
CA LEU A 70 -14.69 -15.83 -6.98
C LEU A 70 -15.38 -14.48 -6.85
N LYS A 71 -15.27 -13.65 -7.87
CA LYS A 71 -16.07 -12.45 -8.07
C LYS A 71 -17.33 -12.86 -8.83
N GLY A 72 -18.49 -12.75 -8.19
CA GLY A 72 -19.78 -13.02 -8.81
C GLY A 72 -20.15 -11.92 -9.79
N LEU A 73 -20.26 -12.28 -11.07
CA LEU A 73 -20.64 -11.35 -12.16
C LEU A 73 -22.17 -11.35 -12.37
N SER A 74 -22.80 -12.52 -12.28
CA SER A 74 -24.27 -12.65 -12.21
C SER A 74 -24.67 -13.95 -11.53
N LEU A 75 -25.82 -13.95 -10.84
CA LEU A 75 -26.43 -15.15 -10.25
C LEU A 75 -27.81 -15.35 -10.86
N GLU A 76 -28.02 -16.49 -11.53
CA GLU A 76 -29.27 -16.84 -12.19
C GLU A 76 -29.82 -18.16 -11.64
N GLY A 77 -30.68 -18.06 -10.64
CA GLY A 77 -31.10 -19.19 -9.82
C GLY A 77 -29.91 -19.76 -9.07
N ASP A 78 -29.58 -21.03 -9.33
CA ASP A 78 -28.46 -21.72 -8.67
C ASP A 78 -27.15 -21.67 -9.48
N ARG A 79 -27.09 -20.85 -10.54
CA ARG A 79 -25.95 -20.76 -11.47
C ARG A 79 -25.25 -19.41 -11.34
N LEU A 80 -23.99 -19.44 -10.93
CA LEU A 80 -23.14 -18.26 -10.75
C LEU A 80 -22.18 -18.13 -11.94
N ASN A 81 -22.25 -17.00 -12.63
CA ASN A 81 -21.21 -16.52 -13.54
C ASN A 81 -20.10 -15.87 -12.69
N PHE A 82 -18.86 -16.27 -12.91
CA PHE A 82 -17.75 -15.85 -12.08
C PHE A 82 -16.49 -15.46 -12.86
N GLU A 83 -15.68 -14.65 -12.20
CA GLU A 83 -14.26 -14.40 -12.47
C GLU A 83 -13.46 -14.87 -11.24
N ARG A 84 -12.40 -15.65 -11.43
CA ARG A 84 -11.61 -16.23 -10.32
C ARG A 84 -10.66 -15.17 -9.74
N LEU A 85 -10.78 -14.92 -8.44
CA LEU A 85 -9.91 -14.01 -7.69
C LEU A 85 -8.69 -14.75 -7.12
N SER A 86 -8.87 -15.97 -6.62
CA SER A 86 -7.79 -16.80 -6.08
C SER A 86 -8.14 -18.30 -6.05
N GLY A 87 -7.16 -19.14 -5.71
CA GLY A 87 -7.28 -20.60 -5.80
C GLY A 87 -7.07 -21.13 -7.23
N ALA A 88 -7.09 -22.46 -7.38
CA ALA A 88 -6.83 -23.13 -8.66
C ALA A 88 -8.10 -23.39 -9.48
N GLY A 89 -7.96 -23.44 -10.81
CA GLY A 89 -9.02 -23.69 -11.77
C GLY A 89 -9.14 -22.58 -12.82
N PRO A 90 -10.20 -22.61 -13.66
CA PRO A 90 -10.34 -21.68 -14.76
C PRO A 90 -10.59 -20.24 -14.29
N ASP A 91 -10.12 -19.26 -15.06
CA ASP A 91 -10.19 -17.83 -14.72
C ASP A 91 -11.61 -17.27 -14.75
N SER A 92 -12.53 -17.89 -15.49
CA SER A 92 -13.95 -17.51 -15.54
C SER A 92 -14.83 -18.67 -15.98
N GLY A 93 -16.16 -18.49 -15.82
CA GLY A 93 -17.15 -19.42 -16.36
C GLY A 93 -18.41 -19.48 -15.51
N TRP A 94 -19.11 -20.62 -15.55
CA TRP A 94 -20.36 -20.86 -14.84
C TRP A 94 -20.32 -22.09 -13.93
N VAL A 95 -20.50 -21.86 -12.63
CA VAL A 95 -20.60 -22.92 -11.59
C VAL A 95 -22.00 -22.99 -11.00
N SER A 96 -22.31 -24.10 -10.31
CA SER A 96 -23.53 -24.20 -9.49
C SER A 96 -23.19 -23.86 -8.04
N ILE A 97 -24.00 -23.02 -7.38
CA ILE A 97 -23.78 -22.65 -5.97
C ILE A 97 -24.26 -23.72 -4.99
N LYS A 98 -25.16 -24.62 -5.41
CA LYS A 98 -25.58 -25.82 -4.68
C LYS A 98 -25.92 -26.96 -5.64
N LEU A 99 -25.95 -28.18 -5.13
CA LEU A 99 -26.38 -29.39 -5.84
C LEU A 99 -27.11 -30.33 -4.87
N LYS A 100 -28.44 -30.45 -5.04
CA LYS A 100 -29.33 -30.99 -4.00
C LYS A 100 -29.10 -30.22 -2.70
N ASP A 101 -28.89 -30.93 -1.59
CA ASP A 101 -28.68 -30.36 -0.25
C ASP A 101 -27.21 -29.96 0.03
N LYS A 102 -26.28 -30.23 -0.90
CA LYS A 102 -24.87 -29.81 -0.77
C LYS A 102 -24.68 -28.38 -1.29
N VAL A 103 -24.22 -27.49 -0.42
CA VAL A 103 -23.68 -26.18 -0.80
C VAL A 103 -22.34 -26.38 -1.52
N LEU A 104 -22.15 -25.68 -2.63
CA LEU A 104 -20.94 -25.75 -3.47
C LEU A 104 -20.17 -24.42 -3.46
N CYS A 105 -20.88 -23.29 -3.43
CA CYS A 105 -20.32 -21.95 -3.24
C CYS A 105 -21.11 -21.20 -2.16
N GLN A 106 -20.44 -20.47 -1.29
CA GLN A 106 -21.06 -19.59 -0.29
C GLN A 106 -20.67 -18.13 -0.56
N MET A 107 -21.55 -17.17 -0.27
CA MET A 107 -21.18 -15.76 -0.24
C MET A 107 -20.31 -15.48 0.98
N LYS A 108 -19.24 -14.69 0.82
CA LYS A 108 -18.62 -13.98 1.94
C LYS A 108 -19.31 -12.63 2.09
N GLU A 109 -20.03 -12.47 3.20
CA GLU A 109 -20.51 -11.15 3.61
C GLU A 109 -19.33 -10.19 3.77
N PRO A 110 -19.45 -8.93 3.32
CA PRO A 110 -18.46 -7.91 3.63
C PRO A 110 -18.53 -7.60 5.12
N SER A 111 -17.53 -8.02 5.89
CA SER A 111 -17.47 -7.79 7.33
C SER A 111 -17.38 -6.29 7.64
N ASP A 112 -18.32 -5.78 8.45
CA ASP A 112 -18.34 -4.39 8.91
C ASP A 112 -17.01 -4.01 9.59
N ALA A 113 -16.28 -3.09 8.96
CA ALA A 113 -14.99 -2.60 9.44
C ALA A 113 -15.16 -1.54 10.55
N SER A 114 -15.73 -1.93 11.69
CA SER A 114 -15.62 -1.16 12.93
C SER A 114 -15.76 -2.02 14.18
N GLN A 115 -14.76 -1.96 15.08
CA GLN A 115 -14.65 -2.69 16.37
C GLN A 115 -14.38 -4.20 16.19
N SER A 116 -13.14 -4.69 16.21
CA SER A 116 -12.29 -4.71 17.41
C SER A 116 -10.78 -4.82 17.09
N CYS A 117 -9.93 -4.66 18.11
CA CYS A 117 -8.48 -4.72 17.96
C CYS A 117 -7.95 -6.16 17.91
N ALA A 118 -6.99 -6.39 17.01
CA ALA A 118 -5.95 -7.42 17.03
C ALA A 118 -6.32 -8.84 17.49
N GLU A 119 -6.46 -9.76 16.52
CA GLU A 119 -5.77 -11.05 16.60
C GLU A 119 -5.52 -11.66 15.21
N ASP A 120 -4.32 -12.23 15.07
CA ASP A 120 -3.65 -12.71 13.88
C ASP A 120 -4.47 -13.54 12.86
N GLN A 121 -4.57 -13.04 11.63
CA GLN A 121 -4.06 -13.84 10.50
C GLN A 121 -2.61 -13.44 10.27
N ALA A 122 -1.72 -14.01 11.08
CA ALA A 122 -0.30 -13.74 11.01
C ALA A 122 0.22 -14.16 9.63
N SER A 123 0.53 -13.17 8.79
CA SER A 123 1.57 -13.33 7.78
C SER A 123 2.77 -14.02 8.42
N GLY A 124 3.38 -15.00 7.75
CA GLY A 124 4.58 -15.71 8.26
C GLY A 124 5.81 -14.82 8.49
N TRP A 125 5.68 -13.51 8.21
CA TRP A 125 6.63 -12.45 8.48
C TRP A 125 7.20 -12.51 9.91
N LYS A 126 8.52 -12.48 9.99
CA LYS A 126 9.28 -12.39 11.23
C LYS A 126 10.27 -11.25 11.08
N PRO A 127 10.22 -10.19 11.92
CA PRO A 127 11.16 -9.08 11.82
C PRO A 127 12.61 -9.54 12.10
N PRO A 128 13.62 -8.87 11.50
CA PRO A 128 15.03 -9.10 11.83
C PRO A 128 15.33 -8.86 13.31
N ALA A 129 16.20 -9.69 13.88
CA ALA A 129 16.68 -9.50 15.25
C ALA A 129 17.66 -8.32 15.32
N CYS A 130 17.20 -7.21 15.91
CA CYS A 130 17.95 -5.96 16.03
C CYS A 130 18.71 -5.79 17.36
N LYS A 131 18.50 -6.70 18.32
CA LYS A 131 18.96 -6.56 19.71
C LYS A 131 20.49 -6.51 19.82
N GLY A 132 20.98 -5.56 20.63
CA GLY A 132 22.41 -5.41 20.97
C GLY A 132 23.26 -4.60 19.98
N ARG A 133 22.66 -3.98 18.95
CA ARG A 133 23.35 -3.13 17.97
C ARG A 133 22.46 -1.98 17.49
N LYS A 134 23.04 -1.03 16.75
CA LYS A 134 22.27 -0.01 16.01
C LYS A 134 21.44 -0.69 14.90
N PRO A 135 20.18 -0.31 14.68
CA PRO A 135 19.43 -0.71 13.49
C PRO A 135 20.12 -0.21 12.22
N ARG A 136 20.25 -1.08 11.22
CA ARG A 136 20.91 -0.83 9.94
C ARG A 136 19.85 -0.63 8.87
N VAL A 137 19.80 0.58 8.32
CA VAL A 137 18.75 1.03 7.41
C VAL A 137 19.33 1.22 6.02
N LEU A 138 18.79 0.52 5.02
CA LEU A 138 19.15 0.76 3.62
C LEU A 138 18.39 1.98 3.09
N CYS A 139 19.11 2.99 2.63
CA CYS A 139 18.56 4.28 2.18
C CYS A 139 18.52 4.37 0.65
N LEU A 140 17.31 4.45 0.09
CA LEU A 140 17.02 4.46 -1.35
C LEU A 140 16.62 5.87 -1.86
N HIS A 141 17.34 6.38 -2.85
CA HIS A 141 17.20 7.76 -3.32
C HIS A 141 16.06 7.99 -4.34
N GLY A 142 15.79 9.25 -4.67
CA GLY A 142 14.84 9.61 -5.76
C GLY A 142 15.43 9.44 -7.17
N THR A 143 14.60 9.50 -8.21
CA THR A 143 15.05 9.42 -9.62
C THR A 143 16.08 10.51 -9.94
N GLY A 144 17.21 10.13 -10.54
CA GLY A 144 18.28 11.06 -10.93
C GLY A 144 19.18 11.51 -9.78
N CYS A 145 19.02 10.98 -8.57
CA CYS A 145 19.96 11.18 -7.45
C CYS A 145 21.04 10.09 -7.43
N ASN A 146 21.91 10.16 -6.43
CA ASN A 146 22.78 9.07 -5.99
C ASN A 146 22.75 9.01 -4.45
N GLY A 147 23.42 8.03 -3.83
CA GLY A 147 23.48 7.86 -2.38
C GLY A 147 24.13 9.04 -1.65
N LYS A 148 25.13 9.70 -2.24
CA LYS A 148 25.79 10.90 -1.70
C LYS A 148 24.89 12.15 -1.75
N ILE A 149 24.16 12.33 -2.84
CA ILE A 149 23.11 13.35 -2.99
C ILE A 149 22.02 13.12 -1.95
N PHE A 150 21.54 11.88 -1.80
CA PHE A 150 20.47 11.57 -0.85
C PHE A 150 20.93 11.74 0.61
N LYS A 151 22.18 11.38 0.93
CA LYS A 151 22.81 11.69 2.22
C LYS A 151 22.86 13.20 2.49
N THR A 152 23.13 14.02 1.47
CA THR A 152 23.06 15.48 1.56
C THR A 152 21.62 15.98 1.77
N GLN A 153 20.64 15.41 1.06
CA GLN A 153 19.23 15.75 1.23
C GLN A 153 18.70 15.40 2.63
N LEU A 154 19.21 14.32 3.24
CA LEU A 154 18.91 13.91 4.61
C LEU A 154 19.83 14.54 5.68
N ALA A 155 20.59 15.59 5.37
CA ALA A 155 21.58 16.19 6.29
C ALA A 155 21.03 16.60 7.67
N LYS A 156 19.73 16.87 7.81
CA LYS A 156 19.07 17.16 9.10
C LYS A 156 18.83 15.91 9.96
N LEU A 157 18.67 14.73 9.35
CA LEU A 157 18.50 13.44 10.02
C LEU A 157 19.82 12.91 10.58
N LEU A 158 20.93 13.11 9.86
CA LEU A 158 22.23 12.49 10.19
C LEU A 158 22.71 12.76 11.62
N PRO A 159 22.63 14.00 12.18
CA PRO A 159 23.09 14.27 13.55
C PRO A 159 22.30 13.53 14.63
N LYS A 160 21.01 13.24 14.39
CA LYS A 160 20.12 12.50 15.29
C LYS A 160 20.31 10.99 15.17
N ALA A 161 20.53 10.52 13.94
CA ALA A 161 20.72 9.11 13.63
C ALA A 161 22.13 8.59 14.02
N LYS A 162 23.16 9.42 14.01
CA LYS A 162 24.59 8.99 14.12
C LYS A 162 24.89 8.03 15.29
N ASP A 163 24.25 8.23 16.44
CA ASP A 163 24.52 7.49 17.68
C ASP A 163 23.57 6.31 17.90
N THR A 164 22.48 6.24 17.12
CA THR A 164 21.37 5.29 17.31
C THR A 164 21.17 4.34 16.14
N LEU A 165 21.39 4.80 14.90
CA LEU A 165 21.16 4.08 13.65
C LEU A 165 22.46 3.98 12.81
N GLU A 166 22.50 3.03 11.88
CA GLU A 166 23.46 2.99 10.79
C GLU A 166 22.71 3.17 9.46
N LEU A 167 23.01 4.26 8.74
CA LEU A 167 22.33 4.59 7.47
C LEU A 167 23.24 4.25 6.28
N ILE A 168 22.78 3.34 5.42
CA ILE A 168 23.53 2.78 4.31
C ILE A 168 22.94 3.31 3.00
N PHE A 169 23.59 4.30 2.39
CA PHE A 169 23.09 4.95 1.19
C PHE A 169 23.51 4.18 -0.07
N LEU A 170 22.52 3.71 -0.84
CA LEU A 170 22.72 2.87 -2.01
C LEU A 170 22.51 3.65 -3.31
N ASP A 171 23.48 3.60 -4.23
CA ASP A 171 23.35 4.12 -5.59
C ASP A 171 22.42 3.23 -6.44
N GLY A 172 21.62 3.83 -7.31
CA GLY A 172 20.72 3.13 -8.23
C GLY A 172 21.46 2.33 -9.31
N ARG A 173 20.82 1.27 -9.83
CA ARG A 173 21.44 0.33 -10.77
C ARG A 173 21.56 0.84 -12.22
N MET A 174 20.92 1.97 -12.56
CA MET A 174 20.87 2.52 -13.92
C MET A 174 21.38 3.96 -13.94
N ASN A 175 22.30 4.28 -14.86
CA ASN A 175 22.76 5.66 -15.11
C ASN A 175 21.62 6.53 -15.67
N VAL A 176 21.69 7.84 -15.41
CA VAL A 176 20.71 8.84 -15.86
C VAL A 176 21.46 10.02 -16.47
N ASP A 177 21.86 9.91 -17.73
CA ASP A 177 22.79 10.85 -18.37
C ASP A 177 22.10 12.01 -19.12
N LYS A 178 20.75 12.07 -19.11
CA LYS A 178 19.96 13.08 -19.83
C LYS A 178 18.52 13.23 -19.30
N GLY A 179 17.86 14.31 -19.69
CA GLY A 179 16.45 14.57 -19.42
C GLY A 179 16.19 15.31 -18.10
N PRO A 180 14.92 15.60 -17.76
CA PRO A 180 14.58 16.60 -16.74
C PRO A 180 15.14 16.29 -15.34
N ALA A 181 15.15 15.02 -14.93
CA ALA A 181 15.71 14.61 -13.65
C ALA A 181 17.24 14.80 -13.59
N PHE A 182 17.95 14.47 -14.68
CA PHE A 182 19.39 14.72 -14.81
C PHE A 182 19.69 16.23 -14.73
N GLU A 183 19.07 17.00 -15.62
CA GLU A 183 19.26 18.46 -15.74
C GLU A 183 18.91 19.20 -14.44
N THR A 184 17.89 18.74 -13.71
CA THR A 184 17.52 19.32 -12.41
C THR A 184 18.58 19.04 -11.36
N MET A 185 19.01 17.78 -11.22
CA MET A 185 19.98 17.41 -10.19
C MET A 185 21.38 17.96 -10.49
N GLN A 186 21.80 18.04 -11.75
CA GLN A 186 23.07 18.69 -12.14
C GLN A 186 23.12 20.20 -11.82
N LYS A 187 21.97 20.90 -11.74
CA LYS A 187 21.93 22.30 -11.29
C LYS A 187 22.24 22.46 -9.80
N PHE A 188 21.91 21.46 -8.98
CA PHE A 188 22.12 21.48 -7.52
C PHE A 188 23.38 20.72 -7.08
N PHE A 189 23.79 19.71 -7.86
CA PHE A 189 24.89 18.79 -7.58
C PHE A 189 25.76 18.59 -8.84
N PRO A 190 26.41 19.65 -9.35
CA PRO A 190 27.15 19.60 -10.61
C PRO A 190 28.32 18.61 -10.54
N GLY A 191 28.40 17.72 -11.53
CA GLY A 191 29.48 16.73 -11.66
C GLY A 191 29.32 15.47 -10.80
N GLU A 192 28.27 15.36 -9.99
CA GLU A 192 27.88 14.08 -9.38
C GLU A 192 27.30 13.14 -10.45
N PRO A 193 27.50 11.81 -10.38
CA PRO A 193 26.79 10.86 -11.23
C PRO A 193 25.33 10.73 -10.79
N ASN A 194 24.40 10.57 -11.73
CA ASN A 194 22.97 10.44 -11.46
C ASN A 194 22.50 9.02 -11.78
N PHE A 195 21.70 8.44 -10.89
CA PHE A 195 21.18 7.08 -11.02
C PHE A 195 19.66 7.00 -10.85
N MET A 196 19.08 5.88 -11.28
CA MET A 196 17.73 5.44 -10.94
C MET A 196 17.73 3.92 -10.70
N TYR A 197 16.70 3.41 -10.02
CA TYR A 197 16.52 1.97 -9.81
C TYR A 197 15.87 1.31 -11.03
N ASP A 198 14.93 2.01 -11.65
CA ASP A 198 14.23 1.57 -12.86
C ASP A 198 13.67 2.76 -13.64
N ILE A 199 13.41 2.56 -14.93
CA ILE A 199 12.72 3.52 -15.78
C ILE A 199 11.26 3.60 -15.31
N VAL A 200 10.82 4.82 -15.02
CA VAL A 200 9.47 5.12 -14.52
C VAL A 200 8.57 5.63 -15.65
N SER A 201 7.33 5.17 -15.67
CA SER A 201 6.27 5.63 -16.57
C SER A 201 4.93 5.70 -15.81
N LEU A 202 3.85 5.99 -16.53
CA LEU A 202 2.50 6.12 -16.00
C LEU A 202 1.60 5.04 -16.61
N ASP A 203 0.73 4.45 -15.80
CA ASP A 203 -0.35 3.59 -16.29
C ASP A 203 -1.54 4.43 -16.79
N SER A 204 -2.63 3.76 -17.19
CA SER A 204 -3.87 4.42 -17.64
C SER A 204 -4.58 5.24 -16.54
N LYS A 205 -4.20 5.08 -15.27
CA LYS A 205 -4.71 5.83 -14.11
C LYS A 205 -3.84 7.04 -13.78
N GLY A 206 -2.70 7.21 -14.43
CA GLY A 206 -1.69 8.21 -14.09
C GLY A 206 -0.89 7.84 -12.84
N TRP A 207 -0.85 6.56 -12.48
CA TRP A 207 -0.11 6.02 -11.34
C TRP A 207 1.25 5.50 -11.78
N ARG A 208 2.22 5.42 -10.86
CA ARG A 208 3.61 5.11 -11.22
C ARG A 208 3.80 3.61 -11.43
N VAL A 209 4.32 3.29 -12.61
CA VAL A 209 4.74 1.95 -13.02
C VAL A 209 6.19 1.99 -13.49
N TYR A 210 6.81 0.83 -13.55
CA TYR A 210 8.24 0.66 -13.87
C TYR A 210 8.45 -0.30 -15.02
N ASN A 211 9.58 -0.18 -15.72
CA ASN A 211 9.87 -1.01 -16.88
C ASN A 211 10.10 -2.50 -16.51
N ASP A 212 10.88 -2.79 -15.47
CA ASP A 212 11.06 -4.17 -14.96
C ASP A 212 11.25 -4.19 -13.43
N PRO A 213 10.16 -3.96 -12.67
CA PRO A 213 10.24 -3.91 -11.21
C PRO A 213 10.66 -5.26 -10.61
N LYS A 214 10.42 -6.39 -11.30
CA LYS A 214 10.84 -7.72 -10.84
C LYS A 214 12.36 -7.87 -10.91
N ALA A 215 13.02 -7.50 -12.01
CA ALA A 215 14.48 -7.49 -12.06
C ALA A 215 15.10 -6.44 -11.12
N THR A 216 14.43 -5.30 -10.91
CA THR A 216 14.87 -4.29 -9.95
C THR A 216 14.82 -4.81 -8.51
N LEU A 217 13.78 -5.54 -8.13
CA LEU A 217 13.69 -6.22 -6.83
C LEU A 217 14.73 -7.33 -6.64
N ILE A 218 14.99 -8.14 -7.68
CA ILE A 218 16.06 -9.16 -7.63
C ILE A 218 17.43 -8.50 -7.35
N TRP A 219 17.71 -7.39 -8.02
CA TRP A 219 18.94 -6.63 -7.79
C TRP A 219 18.99 -6.01 -6.38
N LEU A 220 17.89 -5.40 -5.90
CA LEU A 220 17.80 -4.85 -4.55
C LEU A 220 17.96 -5.92 -3.46
N GLN A 221 17.42 -7.13 -3.65
CA GLN A 221 17.64 -8.26 -2.74
C GLN A 221 19.11 -8.71 -2.72
N ALA A 222 19.83 -8.61 -3.84
CA ALA A 222 21.28 -8.83 -3.86
C ALA A 222 22.03 -7.75 -3.07
N GLN A 223 21.61 -6.48 -3.14
CA GLN A 223 22.20 -5.39 -2.34
C GLN A 223 21.89 -5.54 -0.84
N LEU A 224 20.66 -5.91 -0.46
CA LEU A 224 20.31 -6.23 0.93
C LEU A 224 21.19 -7.38 1.47
N LYS A 225 21.47 -8.40 0.65
CA LYS A 225 22.37 -9.52 1.01
C LYS A 225 23.83 -9.07 1.13
N LEU A 226 24.32 -8.23 0.22
CA LEU A 226 25.68 -7.66 0.25
C LEU A 226 25.92 -6.78 1.48
N HIS A 227 24.92 -5.97 1.86
CA HIS A 227 25.01 -5.06 3.01
C HIS A 227 24.47 -5.65 4.32
N SER A 228 24.10 -6.93 4.36
CA SER A 228 23.50 -7.63 5.50
C SER A 228 24.36 -7.54 6.79
N PRO A 229 23.76 -7.49 8.00
CA PRO A 229 22.33 -7.41 8.29
C PRO A 229 21.72 -6.06 7.93
N ILE A 230 20.50 -6.06 7.39
CA ILE A 230 19.66 -4.87 7.18
C ILE A 230 18.35 -5.13 7.92
N ASP A 231 17.90 -4.13 8.68
CA ASP A 231 16.73 -4.25 9.56
C ASP A 231 15.50 -3.57 8.98
N GLY A 232 15.68 -2.60 8.09
CA GLY A 232 14.59 -1.89 7.45
C GLY A 232 15.09 -1.01 6.30
N VAL A 233 14.13 -0.37 5.64
CA VAL A 233 14.39 0.45 4.45
C VAL A 233 13.85 1.86 4.65
N LEU A 234 14.61 2.85 4.20
CA LEU A 234 14.18 4.24 4.10
C LEU A 234 14.27 4.67 2.64
N GLY A 235 13.19 5.16 2.04
CA GLY A 235 13.17 5.55 0.64
C GLY A 235 12.61 6.96 0.42
N PHE A 236 13.06 7.65 -0.63
CA PHE A 236 12.42 8.88 -1.12
C PHE A 236 11.92 8.73 -2.57
N SER A 237 10.69 9.16 -2.85
CA SER A 237 10.13 9.20 -4.21
C SER A 237 10.17 7.81 -4.88
N GLN A 238 10.91 7.64 -6.00
CA GLN A 238 11.16 6.34 -6.61
C GLN A 238 11.75 5.32 -5.61
N GLY A 239 12.69 5.74 -4.75
CA GLY A 239 13.23 4.90 -3.68
C GLY A 239 12.19 4.53 -2.61
N ALA A 240 11.20 5.38 -2.35
CA ALA A 240 10.08 5.05 -1.44
C ALA A 240 9.16 3.98 -2.06
N ASN A 241 8.86 4.08 -3.35
CA ASN A 241 8.11 3.04 -4.07
C ASN A 241 8.84 1.69 -4.02
N PHE A 242 10.15 1.65 -4.28
CA PHE A 242 10.93 0.40 -4.18
C PHE A 242 11.13 -0.10 -2.75
N ALA A 243 11.19 0.79 -1.75
CA ALA A 243 11.16 0.40 -0.34
C ALA A 243 9.83 -0.31 0.01
N LEU A 244 8.68 0.22 -0.43
CA LEU A 244 7.39 -0.45 -0.24
C LEU A 244 7.33 -1.82 -0.93
N MET A 245 7.84 -1.94 -2.16
CA MET A 245 7.91 -3.23 -2.86
C MET A 245 8.82 -4.24 -2.15
N LEU A 246 9.94 -3.81 -1.56
CA LEU A 246 10.80 -4.69 -0.74
C LEU A 246 10.10 -5.16 0.53
N LEU A 247 9.32 -4.29 1.18
CA LEU A 247 8.53 -4.63 2.37
C LEU A 247 7.42 -5.63 2.03
N ALA A 248 6.72 -5.44 0.92
CA ALA A 248 5.76 -6.41 0.38
C ALA A 248 6.41 -7.76 0.06
N GLN A 249 7.59 -7.75 -0.55
CA GLN A 249 8.35 -8.97 -0.84
C GLN A 249 8.80 -9.70 0.44
N ALA A 250 9.14 -8.95 1.50
CA ALA A 250 9.47 -9.51 2.82
C ALA A 250 8.24 -10.06 3.56
N ALA A 251 7.05 -9.47 3.36
CA ALA A 251 5.79 -9.95 3.91
C ALA A 251 5.30 -11.26 3.25
N ALA A 252 5.46 -11.36 1.93
CA ALA A 252 5.00 -12.50 1.11
C ALA A 252 6.00 -13.67 1.01
N SER A 253 7.17 -13.60 1.66
CA SER A 253 8.24 -14.58 1.51
C SER A 253 8.14 -15.75 2.50
N ASP A 254 7.37 -16.79 2.15
CA ASP A 254 7.20 -18.01 2.97
C ASP A 254 8.50 -18.85 3.15
N SER A 255 9.52 -18.66 2.31
CA SER A 255 10.66 -19.59 2.17
C SER A 255 12.06 -18.95 2.23
N GLY A 256 12.17 -17.69 2.68
CA GLY A 256 13.46 -16.99 2.83
C GLY A 256 14.15 -16.61 1.51
N SER A 257 13.40 -16.56 0.41
CA SER A 257 13.90 -16.09 -0.89
C SER A 257 14.27 -14.59 -0.85
N ALA A 258 13.47 -13.81 -0.13
CA ALA A 258 13.73 -12.42 0.25
C ALA A 258 14.33 -12.34 1.67
N LEU A 259 15.17 -11.33 1.92
CA LEU A 259 15.58 -11.00 3.28
C LEU A 259 14.40 -10.40 4.07
N PRO A 260 14.24 -10.76 5.36
CA PRO A 260 13.25 -10.14 6.21
C PRO A 260 13.57 -8.66 6.42
N LEU A 261 12.53 -7.84 6.51
CA LEU A 261 12.62 -6.41 6.85
C LEU A 261 11.64 -6.11 7.99
N GLY A 262 12.10 -5.37 8.99
CA GLY A 262 11.40 -5.05 10.22
C GLY A 262 10.47 -3.84 10.10
N PHE A 263 10.82 -2.86 9.26
CA PHE A 263 10.09 -1.59 9.14
C PHE A 263 10.40 -0.85 7.83
N GLY A 264 9.53 0.10 7.49
CA GLY A 264 9.70 1.04 6.38
C GLY A 264 9.60 2.51 6.78
N VAL A 265 10.42 3.38 6.16
CA VAL A 265 10.27 4.84 6.22
C VAL A 265 10.16 5.38 4.79
N LEU A 266 9.00 5.91 4.42
CA LEU A 266 8.60 6.20 3.04
C LEU A 266 8.38 7.71 2.87
N LEU A 267 9.37 8.41 2.31
CA LEU A 267 9.37 9.85 2.12
C LEU A 267 8.84 10.21 0.73
N GLY A 268 7.80 11.05 0.63
CA GLY A 268 7.21 11.50 -0.64
C GLY A 268 6.79 10.35 -1.55
N ILE A 269 6.12 9.33 -1.00
CA ILE A 269 5.74 8.13 -1.76
C ILE A 269 4.58 8.42 -2.73
N ASN A 270 4.62 7.80 -3.91
CA ASN A 270 3.70 8.10 -5.01
C ASN A 270 2.59 7.04 -5.17
N ALA A 271 1.58 7.37 -5.99
CA ALA A 271 0.43 6.50 -6.25
C ALA A 271 0.88 5.15 -6.87
N PRO A 272 0.48 3.99 -6.31
CA PRO A 272 1.23 2.76 -6.44
C PRO A 272 0.75 1.86 -7.59
N GLY A 273 0.87 2.31 -8.83
CA GLY A 273 0.53 1.52 -10.04
C GLY A 273 1.33 0.22 -10.15
N PHE A 274 2.54 0.20 -9.60
CA PHE A 274 3.40 -0.98 -9.49
C PHE A 274 2.81 -2.15 -8.69
N THR A 275 1.74 -1.95 -7.91
CA THR A 275 1.04 -3.05 -7.23
C THR A 275 0.40 -4.01 -8.22
N GLU A 276 -0.20 -3.49 -9.29
CA GLU A 276 -0.77 -4.27 -10.40
C GLU A 276 0.31 -4.97 -11.25
N GLN A 277 1.56 -4.47 -11.23
CA GLN A 277 2.71 -5.12 -11.86
C GLN A 277 3.30 -6.27 -11.03
N LEU A 278 2.94 -6.37 -9.75
CA LEU A 278 3.54 -7.25 -8.75
C LEU A 278 2.47 -7.98 -7.89
N PRO A 279 1.46 -8.63 -8.50
CA PRO A 279 0.36 -9.26 -7.78
C PRO A 279 0.84 -10.37 -6.82
N ASP A 280 1.98 -11.00 -7.13
CA ASP A 280 2.58 -12.08 -6.34
C ASP A 280 3.00 -11.64 -4.93
N ILE A 281 3.25 -10.34 -4.71
CA ILE A 281 3.64 -9.77 -3.40
C ILE A 281 2.63 -8.74 -2.87
N PHE A 282 1.74 -8.22 -3.71
CA PHE A 282 0.61 -7.39 -3.31
C PHE A 282 -0.70 -8.19 -3.42
N THR A 283 -0.81 -9.23 -2.60
CA THR A 283 -1.90 -10.24 -2.62
C THR A 283 -3.26 -9.73 -2.13
N GLY A 284 -3.38 -8.44 -1.82
CA GLY A 284 -4.55 -7.83 -1.17
C GLY A 284 -4.54 -7.90 0.36
N ALA A 285 -3.61 -8.66 0.96
CA ALA A 285 -3.33 -8.58 2.39
C ALA A 285 -2.62 -7.27 2.77
N LEU A 286 -2.87 -6.77 3.98
CA LEU A 286 -2.19 -5.60 4.51
C LEU A 286 -0.75 -5.95 4.91
N LEU A 287 0.18 -5.01 4.73
CA LEU A 287 1.57 -5.18 5.13
C LEU A 287 1.70 -5.20 6.66
N PRO A 288 2.30 -6.26 7.26
CA PRO A 288 2.27 -6.51 8.70
C PRO A 288 3.30 -5.70 9.50
N MET A 289 4.31 -5.14 8.83
CA MET A 289 5.37 -4.39 9.49
C MET A 289 4.99 -2.93 9.75
N PRO A 290 5.54 -2.30 10.80
CA PRO A 290 5.48 -0.85 10.98
C PRO A 290 6.00 -0.10 9.76
N ILE A 291 5.22 0.84 9.24
CA ILE A 291 5.60 1.68 8.11
C ILE A 291 5.23 3.15 8.40
N LEU A 292 6.25 4.01 8.45
CA LEU A 292 6.10 5.45 8.58
C LEU A 292 6.13 6.11 7.19
N VAL A 293 5.04 6.77 6.82
CA VAL A 293 4.95 7.60 5.62
C VAL A 293 5.14 9.06 5.99
N VAL A 294 6.05 9.76 5.33
CA VAL A 294 6.21 11.21 5.45
C VAL A 294 5.93 11.83 4.09
N HIS A 295 5.05 12.82 4.02
CA HIS A 295 4.62 13.40 2.76
C HIS A 295 4.42 14.92 2.86
N GLY A 296 4.41 15.57 1.71
CA GLY A 296 4.08 16.98 1.57
C GLY A 296 2.58 17.22 1.39
N LEU A 297 2.07 18.32 1.93
CA LEU A 297 0.71 18.80 1.68
C LEU A 297 0.55 19.45 0.29
N GLN A 298 1.67 19.76 -0.39
CA GLN A 298 1.69 20.26 -1.77
C GLN A 298 2.15 19.19 -2.78
N GLU A 299 2.22 17.91 -2.39
CA GLU A 299 2.59 16.80 -3.29
C GLU A 299 1.38 16.33 -4.13
N GLY A 300 1.40 16.67 -5.42
CA GLY A 300 0.48 16.11 -6.41
C GLY A 300 0.98 14.82 -7.07
N TYR A 301 0.12 14.10 -7.77
CA TYR A 301 0.44 12.83 -8.46
C TYR A 301 1.62 12.95 -9.45
N GLY A 302 1.76 14.10 -10.11
CA GLY A 302 2.86 14.39 -11.04
C GLY A 302 4.17 14.87 -10.41
N ALA A 303 4.25 15.04 -9.09
CA ALA A 303 5.39 15.72 -8.47
C ALA A 303 6.72 14.96 -8.62
N GLY A 304 7.77 15.65 -9.06
CA GLY A 304 9.05 15.04 -9.46
C GLY A 304 9.01 14.29 -10.80
N MET A 305 7.94 14.39 -11.59
CA MET A 305 7.83 13.91 -12.97
C MET A 305 7.03 14.89 -13.85
N GLU A 306 7.03 16.17 -13.52
CA GLU A 306 6.14 17.19 -14.10
C GLU A 306 6.14 17.17 -15.64
N PRO A 307 7.29 17.12 -16.36
CA PRO A 307 7.27 17.10 -17.82
C PRO A 307 6.64 15.85 -18.44
N LEU A 308 6.80 14.68 -17.81
CA LEU A 308 6.13 13.45 -18.24
C LEU A 308 4.62 13.53 -17.98
N PHE A 309 4.25 14.15 -16.85
CA PHE A 309 2.86 14.26 -16.42
C PHE A 309 2.06 15.28 -17.24
N GLU A 310 2.65 16.42 -17.60
CA GLU A 310 2.02 17.39 -18.51
C GLU A 310 1.91 16.83 -19.93
N ALA A 311 2.95 16.18 -20.47
CA ALA A 311 2.88 15.53 -21.77
C ALA A 311 1.80 14.43 -21.84
N ALA A 312 1.59 13.69 -20.74
CA ALA A 312 0.51 12.71 -20.65
C ALA A 312 -0.89 13.37 -20.59
N LYS A 313 -1.04 14.49 -19.88
CA LYS A 313 -2.29 15.28 -19.87
C LYS A 313 -2.63 15.86 -21.24
N GLU A 314 -1.63 16.34 -21.98
CA GLU A 314 -1.80 16.79 -23.38
C GLU A 314 -2.32 15.66 -24.29
N GLN A 315 -1.93 14.42 -24.00
CA GLN A 315 -2.44 13.21 -24.65
C GLN A 315 -3.77 12.69 -24.07
N GLY A 316 -4.41 13.46 -23.17
CA GLY A 316 -5.72 13.16 -22.61
C GLY A 316 -5.73 12.35 -21.31
N LEU A 317 -4.58 12.11 -20.67
CA LEU A 317 -4.52 11.44 -19.37
C LEU A 317 -5.38 12.18 -18.33
N LYS A 318 -6.31 11.45 -17.72
CA LYS A 318 -7.01 11.87 -16.50
C LYS A 318 -6.52 11.00 -15.36
N VAL A 319 -6.01 11.63 -14.31
CA VAL A 319 -5.59 10.89 -13.10
C VAL A 319 -6.83 10.30 -12.44
N ASP A 320 -6.84 9.00 -12.25
CA ASP A 320 -7.82 8.35 -11.37
C ASP A 320 -7.35 8.53 -9.92
N THR A 321 -7.94 9.48 -9.21
CA THR A 321 -7.62 9.71 -7.80
C THR A 321 -8.32 8.73 -6.86
N LYS A 322 -9.30 7.95 -7.34
CA LYS A 322 -10.23 7.14 -6.53
C LYS A 322 -10.81 7.86 -5.30
N GLY A 323 -10.98 9.18 -5.39
CA GLY A 323 -11.46 10.04 -4.30
C GLY A 323 -10.40 10.50 -3.30
N GLU A 324 -9.13 10.16 -3.49
CA GLU A 324 -8.03 10.56 -2.60
C GLU A 324 -7.38 11.89 -3.01
N ASP A 325 -7.27 12.80 -2.04
CA ASP A 325 -6.65 14.11 -2.23
C ASP A 325 -5.15 14.03 -2.56
N MET A 326 -4.46 12.93 -2.20
CA MET A 326 -3.01 12.84 -2.36
C MET A 326 -2.45 11.43 -2.63
N PRO A 327 -1.28 11.31 -3.29
CA PRO A 327 -0.73 10.02 -3.71
C PRO A 327 -0.43 9.05 -2.57
N ALA A 328 0.03 9.57 -1.43
CA ALA A 328 0.38 8.79 -0.25
C ALA A 328 -0.82 8.06 0.38
N ALA A 329 -2.04 8.58 0.24
CA ALA A 329 -3.24 7.97 0.83
C ALA A 329 -3.57 6.60 0.19
N HIS A 330 -3.22 6.39 -1.09
CA HIS A 330 -3.31 5.07 -1.72
C HIS A 330 -2.37 4.05 -1.10
N VAL A 331 -1.19 4.47 -0.65
CA VAL A 331 -0.23 3.60 0.03
C VAL A 331 -0.72 3.27 1.44
N MET A 332 -1.29 4.23 2.18
CA MET A 332 -1.79 3.99 3.54
C MET A 332 -2.81 2.84 3.61
N LYS A 333 -3.61 2.64 2.55
CA LYS A 333 -4.57 1.53 2.43
C LYS A 333 -3.93 0.14 2.29
N LEU A 334 -2.61 0.06 2.10
CA LEU A 334 -1.86 -1.19 1.99
C LEU A 334 -1.19 -1.60 3.31
N LEU A 335 -1.28 -0.78 4.37
CA LEU A 335 -0.49 -0.93 5.59
C LEU A 335 -1.37 -1.44 6.75
N GLY A 336 -0.95 -2.50 7.44
CA GLY A 336 -1.58 -2.94 8.69
C GLY A 336 -1.18 -2.06 9.87
N HIS A 337 0.06 -1.56 9.85
CA HIS A 337 0.65 -0.69 10.89
C HIS A 337 1.27 0.56 10.26
N GLY A 338 0.43 1.37 9.61
CA GLY A 338 0.83 2.63 8.97
C GLY A 338 0.73 3.85 9.89
N GLU A 339 1.79 4.66 9.95
CA GLU A 339 1.78 6.03 10.49
C GLU A 339 1.99 7.04 9.35
N ALA A 340 1.35 8.20 9.41
CA ALA A 340 1.53 9.28 8.43
C ALA A 340 1.89 10.61 9.09
N ILE A 341 2.91 11.30 8.56
CA ILE A 341 3.29 12.67 8.95
C ILE A 341 3.28 13.57 7.72
N ALA A 342 2.59 14.70 7.83
CA ALA A 342 2.51 15.71 6.78
C ALA A 342 3.44 16.91 7.04
N HIS A 343 4.09 17.43 6.00
CA HIS A 343 4.79 18.72 6.03
C HIS A 343 4.23 19.74 5.05
N LYS A 344 4.48 21.03 5.28
CA LYS A 344 3.86 22.12 4.51
C LYS A 344 4.34 22.22 3.06
N GLU A 345 5.52 21.71 2.75
CA GLU A 345 6.16 21.81 1.43
C GLU A 345 5.66 20.73 0.45
N GLY A 346 6.09 20.83 -0.81
CA GLY A 346 5.83 19.84 -1.86
C GLY A 346 6.83 18.67 -1.83
N HIS A 347 7.23 18.18 -3.02
CA HIS A 347 7.97 16.92 -3.18
C HIS A 347 9.44 17.01 -2.79
N VAL A 348 9.71 16.94 -1.47
CA VAL A 348 11.06 17.02 -0.87
C VAL A 348 11.27 15.93 0.19
N PRO A 349 12.49 15.40 0.38
CA PRO A 349 12.73 14.36 1.38
C PRO A 349 12.52 14.82 2.83
N LEU A 350 12.82 16.09 3.10
CA LEU A 350 12.63 16.76 4.39
C LEU A 350 12.32 18.25 4.10
N PRO A 351 11.43 18.90 4.87
CA PRO A 351 11.12 20.31 4.68
C PRO A 351 12.33 21.21 4.95
N ARG A 352 12.34 22.39 4.34
CA ARG A 352 13.28 23.48 4.60
C ARG A 352 13.05 24.11 5.96
N ASP A 353 11.79 24.20 6.40
CA ASP A 353 11.46 24.68 7.74
C ASP A 353 12.21 23.89 8.82
N LYS A 354 12.88 24.61 9.73
CA LYS A 354 13.78 23.99 10.69
C LYS A 354 13.03 23.22 11.77
N GLN A 355 11.91 23.75 12.26
CA GLN A 355 11.15 23.13 13.34
C GLN A 355 10.44 21.87 12.83
N GLN A 356 9.74 21.97 11.69
CA GLN A 356 9.04 20.84 11.11
C GLN A 356 10.00 19.71 10.70
N ALA A 357 11.20 20.05 10.21
CA ALA A 357 12.23 19.04 9.94
C ALA A 357 12.82 18.43 11.21
N GLU A 358 13.00 19.20 12.28
CA GLU A 358 13.47 18.72 13.59
C GLU A 358 12.47 17.72 14.20
N GLU A 359 11.18 18.03 14.14
CA GLU A 359 10.08 17.16 14.57
C GLU A 359 10.05 15.85 13.76
N ILE A 360 10.01 15.94 12.42
CA ILE A 360 9.99 14.78 11.51
C ILE A 360 11.22 13.89 11.70
N THR A 361 12.42 14.46 11.73
CA THR A 361 13.65 13.66 11.85
C THR A 361 13.80 13.04 13.24
N SER A 362 13.25 13.67 14.29
CA SER A 362 13.15 13.04 15.61
C SER A 362 12.18 11.86 15.58
N ARG A 363 11.00 12.02 14.97
CA ARG A 363 10.01 10.95 14.87
C ARG A 363 10.51 9.77 14.04
N ILE A 364 11.23 10.01 12.93
CA ILE A 364 11.90 8.96 12.14
C ILE A 364 12.85 8.13 13.01
N VAL A 365 13.69 8.77 13.83
CA VAL A 365 14.65 8.03 14.70
C VAL A 365 13.90 7.23 15.77
N SER A 366 12.92 7.81 16.45
CA SER A 366 12.13 7.08 17.46
C SER A 366 11.36 5.91 16.85
N PHE A 367 10.71 6.11 15.70
CA PHE A 367 9.96 5.08 14.97
C PHE A 367 10.84 3.86 14.63
N VAL A 368 12.07 4.09 14.15
CA VAL A 368 13.00 3.00 13.84
C VAL A 368 13.41 2.24 15.11
N LEU A 369 13.65 2.93 16.22
CA LEU A 369 14.02 2.29 17.49
C LEU A 369 12.85 1.51 18.11
N GLU A 370 11.64 2.06 18.07
CA GLU A 370 10.39 1.38 18.47
C GLU A 370 10.17 0.10 17.66
N SER A 371 10.39 0.15 16.35
CA SER A 371 10.22 -1.01 15.45
C SER A 371 11.29 -2.10 15.59
N CYS A 372 12.33 -1.86 16.40
CA CYS A 372 13.47 -2.77 16.60
C CYS A 372 13.56 -3.37 18.03
N SER A 373 12.62 -3.02 18.92
CA SER A 373 12.64 -3.34 20.35
C SER A 373 11.95 -4.66 20.70
#